data_AF-A0A8T3Y3F9-F1
#
_entry.id   AF-A0A8T3Y3F9-F1
#
_cell.length_a   1.000
_cell.length_b   1.000
_cell.length_c   1.000
_cell.angle_alpha   90.00
_cell.angle_beta   90.00
_cell.angle_gamma   90.00
#
_symmetry.space_group_name_H-M   'P 1'
#
loop_
_entity.id
_entity.type
_entity.pdbx_description
1 polymer ?
#
loop_
_entity_poly.entity_id
_entity_poly.type
_entity_poly.pdbx_seq_one_letter_code
_entity_poly.pdbx_strand_id
1 'polypeptide(L)'
;MTNVEEQQKIGRLAAELMLEELVISDGFLPKLPILQRAALVKGVIEGMVERGEISTAIKYVWTATPAKGLFDDYEGLVERVIDKTSRCEKSTLTDDALEIILHNWPTDAVYRLAMQQSLDNEDRVELLSCVMKTLTPERKIQANVLLGEDTLKAGNVMAAFAYFKIAGAEDKMEGIYRQLLDAEDFPDDLLFAVVNESVGDQRSVRAREVVTKAFEKKAGIGARLKSFADVHKVSLSGEQQDEITDRVAKVTSEYDMHQCENQDLRRRWALAHWKDHPGTAYRIFVEQKVEGPDVIAAALLGLQKQTDRSLGNRELNVHDLAHEHLSDIYRQAPRHLKVEIAETGKRYETLRELSKEFFEDWQKNPEKDSGRELRRAYRCWIEGQGPLDHPYICQVRSAMIKTALREQSAWSSPDFDCNDSEGHRSWFAEISTDHRRAYEYVHGRNVPDLLDQARNAYAGSEPHKALREFADKQDTVGIELATAALAAKHGISVDAVKTLTVPIVLSRKKR
;
A
#
# COMPACT_ATOMS: atom_id res chain seq x y z
N MET A 1 -64.06 38.62 32.63
CA MET A 1 -62.59 38.74 32.64
C MET A 1 -61.88 37.52 33.23
N THR A 2 -62.57 36.59 33.90
CA THR A 2 -62.00 35.43 34.61
C THR A 2 -61.50 34.26 33.74
N ASN A 3 -61.79 34.22 32.44
CA ASN A 3 -61.58 33.01 31.61
C ASN A 3 -60.36 33.11 30.65
N VAL A 4 -59.52 34.15 30.72
CA VAL A 4 -58.31 34.27 29.87
C VAL A 4 -57.04 33.90 30.65
N GLU A 5 -56.89 34.41 31.87
CA GLU A 5 -55.77 34.06 32.77
C GLU A 5 -55.80 32.58 33.19
N GLU A 6 -56.99 32.01 33.34
CA GLU A 6 -57.17 30.59 33.65
C GLU A 6 -56.68 29.69 32.51
N GLN A 7 -56.92 30.08 31.26
CA GLN A 7 -56.47 29.32 30.08
C GLN A 7 -54.95 29.40 29.89
N GLN A 8 -54.32 30.53 30.24
CA GLN A 8 -52.85 30.62 30.23
C GLN A 8 -52.21 29.70 31.28
N LYS A 9 -52.82 29.57 32.48
CA LYS A 9 -52.36 28.63 33.51
C LYS A 9 -52.54 27.17 33.07
N ILE A 10 -53.67 26.85 32.44
CA ILE A 10 -53.93 25.51 31.87
C ILE A 10 -52.91 25.17 30.77
N GLY A 11 -52.58 26.14 29.91
CA GLY A 11 -51.57 25.96 28.86
C GLY A 11 -50.18 25.65 29.43
N ARG A 12 -49.76 26.37 30.48
CA ARG A 12 -48.49 26.08 31.17
C ARG A 12 -48.47 24.68 31.79
N LEU A 13 -49.57 24.29 32.45
CA LEU A 13 -49.72 22.95 33.02
C LEU A 13 -49.71 21.85 31.94
N ALA A 14 -50.32 22.08 30.78
CA ALA A 14 -50.28 21.14 29.66
C ALA A 14 -48.84 20.93 29.15
N ALA A 15 -48.04 22.00 29.09
CA ALA A 15 -46.62 21.90 28.81
C ALA A 15 -45.84 21.20 29.93
N GLU A 16 -46.16 21.42 31.21
CA GLU A 16 -45.56 20.66 32.33
C GLU A 16 -45.86 19.16 32.27
N LEU A 17 -47.00 18.77 31.69
CA LEU A 17 -47.44 17.38 31.59
C LEU A 17 -47.08 16.69 30.26
N MET A 18 -46.34 17.34 29.35
CA MET A 18 -46.01 16.81 28.01
C MET A 18 -47.26 16.49 27.16
N LEU A 19 -48.29 17.35 27.25
CA LEU A 19 -49.57 17.18 26.54
C LEU A 19 -49.77 18.19 25.40
N GLU A 20 -48.68 18.72 24.85
CA GLU A 20 -48.69 19.86 23.93
C GLU A 20 -49.22 19.49 22.55
N GLU A 21 -48.98 18.26 22.11
CA GLU A 21 -49.53 17.69 20.87
C GLU A 21 -51.07 17.67 20.88
N LEU A 22 -51.69 17.40 22.03
CA LEU A 22 -53.16 17.42 22.16
C LEU A 22 -53.75 18.82 21.95
N VAL A 23 -52.96 19.86 22.24
CA VAL A 23 -53.39 21.26 22.08
C VAL A 23 -53.08 21.78 20.68
N ILE A 24 -51.96 21.33 20.08
CA ILE A 24 -51.39 21.99 18.89
C ILE A 24 -51.43 21.12 17.61
N SER A 25 -51.18 19.80 17.65
CA SER A 25 -51.06 18.96 16.44
C SER A 25 -52.37 18.32 15.98
N ASP A 26 -53.27 17.97 16.90
CA ASP A 26 -54.58 17.34 16.58
C ASP A 26 -55.80 18.25 16.80
N GLY A 27 -55.57 19.55 16.97
CA GLY A 27 -56.65 20.54 16.93
C GLY A 27 -57.69 20.39 18.05
N PHE A 28 -57.31 19.95 19.25
CA PHE A 28 -58.16 20.17 20.43
C PHE A 28 -57.99 21.59 20.96
N LEU A 29 -58.22 22.57 20.10
CA LEU A 29 -58.72 23.85 20.56
C LEU A 29 -60.21 23.61 20.79
N PRO A 30 -60.69 23.57 22.05
CA PRO A 30 -62.13 23.44 22.28
C PRO A 30 -62.85 24.59 21.55
N LYS A 31 -64.18 24.57 21.45
CA LYS A 31 -64.97 25.71 20.91
C LYS A 31 -64.88 26.94 21.84
N LEU A 32 -63.68 27.35 22.22
CA LEU A 32 -63.34 28.51 23.00
C LEU A 32 -63.26 29.73 22.08
N PRO A 33 -63.62 30.92 22.59
CA PRO A 33 -63.32 32.19 21.92
C PRO A 33 -61.85 32.30 21.52
N ILE A 34 -61.56 33.02 20.43
CA ILE A 34 -60.21 33.18 19.86
C ILE A 34 -59.19 33.63 20.92
N LEU A 35 -59.55 34.61 21.75
CA LEU A 35 -58.68 35.14 22.81
C LEU A 35 -58.29 34.10 23.88
N GLN A 36 -59.18 33.15 24.18
CA GLN A 36 -58.91 32.08 25.14
C GLN A 36 -58.02 31.00 24.54
N ARG A 37 -58.19 30.72 23.23
CA ARG A 37 -57.31 29.83 22.47
C ARG A 37 -55.89 30.41 22.36
N ALA A 38 -55.79 31.71 22.12
CA ALA A 38 -54.53 32.43 22.12
C ALA A 38 -53.83 32.33 23.50
N ALA A 39 -54.55 32.58 24.59
CA ALA A 39 -53.99 32.49 25.94
C ALA A 39 -53.52 31.08 26.29
N LEU A 40 -54.24 30.03 25.87
CA LEU A 40 -53.84 28.64 26.03
C LEU A 40 -52.52 28.33 25.29
N VAL A 41 -52.44 28.65 24.00
CA VAL A 41 -51.23 28.41 23.18
C VAL A 41 -50.04 29.23 23.71
N LYS A 42 -50.28 30.47 24.15
CA LYS A 42 -49.26 31.28 24.85
C LYS A 42 -48.74 30.58 26.09
N GLY A 43 -49.62 30.03 26.92
CA GLY A 43 -49.25 29.29 28.12
C GLY A 43 -48.40 28.06 27.82
N VAL A 44 -48.74 27.32 26.76
CA VAL A 44 -47.96 26.14 26.32
C VAL A 44 -46.55 26.54 25.88
N ILE A 45 -46.42 27.55 25.00
CA ILE A 45 -45.11 28.03 24.53
C ILE A 45 -44.28 28.56 25.70
N GLU A 46 -44.88 29.32 26.62
CA GLU A 46 -44.19 29.81 27.81
C GLU A 46 -43.70 28.66 28.71
N GLY A 47 -44.51 27.61 28.91
CA GLY A 47 -44.14 26.43 29.68
C GLY A 47 -43.02 25.61 29.04
N MET A 48 -43.02 25.44 27.71
CA MET A 48 -41.92 24.80 26.97
C MET A 48 -40.60 25.55 27.16
N VAL A 49 -40.64 26.89 27.06
CA VAL A 49 -39.45 27.72 27.27
C VAL A 49 -38.96 27.63 28.71
N GLU A 50 -39.85 27.56 29.69
CA GLU A 50 -39.50 27.39 31.13
C GLU A 50 -38.88 26.02 31.43
N ARG A 51 -39.24 24.98 30.68
CA ARG A 51 -38.67 23.62 30.77
C ARG A 51 -37.35 23.44 30.02
N GLY A 52 -36.91 24.44 29.24
CA GLY A 52 -35.71 24.34 28.40
C GLY A 52 -35.94 23.63 27.07
N GLU A 53 -37.20 23.40 26.66
CA GLU A 53 -37.55 22.80 25.36
C GLU A 53 -37.59 23.86 24.25
N ILE A 54 -36.45 24.51 24.08
CA ILE A 54 -36.30 25.73 23.28
C ILE A 54 -36.52 25.47 21.79
N SER A 55 -35.92 24.42 21.25
CA SER A 55 -36.03 24.06 19.82
C SER A 55 -37.49 23.84 19.41
N THR A 56 -38.25 23.17 20.28
CA THR A 56 -39.68 22.92 20.12
C THR A 56 -40.47 24.23 20.17
N ALA A 57 -40.19 25.10 21.15
CA ALA A 57 -40.85 26.41 21.26
C ALA A 57 -40.59 27.30 20.03
N ILE A 58 -39.36 27.33 19.51
CA ILE A 58 -39.00 28.08 18.28
C ILE A 58 -39.77 27.53 17.09
N LYS A 59 -39.75 26.21 16.89
CA LYS A 59 -40.51 25.57 15.81
C LYS A 59 -41.99 25.94 15.88
N TYR A 60 -42.61 25.86 17.05
CA TYR A 60 -44.02 26.20 17.20
C TYR A 60 -44.36 27.67 16.89
N VAL A 61 -43.52 28.61 17.30
CA VAL A 61 -43.76 30.03 17.01
C VAL A 61 -43.69 30.31 15.50
N TRP A 62 -42.74 29.70 14.77
CA TRP A 62 -42.46 30.05 13.37
C TRP A 62 -43.05 29.11 12.31
N THR A 63 -43.32 27.83 12.60
CA THR A 63 -43.83 26.85 11.62
C THR A 63 -45.31 26.53 11.78
N ALA A 64 -45.92 26.74 12.95
CA ALA A 64 -47.35 26.48 13.15
C ALA A 64 -48.20 27.64 12.59
N THR A 65 -48.60 27.52 11.33
CA THR A 65 -49.36 28.52 10.55
C THR A 65 -50.63 29.08 11.23
N PRO A 66 -51.38 28.34 12.08
CA PRO A 66 -52.55 28.89 12.77
C PRO A 66 -52.23 29.84 13.92
N ALA A 67 -51.03 29.78 14.51
CA ALA A 67 -50.70 30.48 15.75
C ALA A 67 -50.68 32.01 15.55
N LYS A 68 -50.04 32.51 14.48
CA LYS A 68 -49.89 33.94 14.18
C LYS A 68 -51.24 34.69 14.09
N GLY A 69 -52.28 34.03 13.59
CA GLY A 69 -53.63 34.61 13.47
C GLY A 69 -54.44 34.62 14.77
N LEU A 70 -53.93 34.04 15.86
CA LEU A 70 -54.61 33.96 17.15
C LEU A 70 -54.16 35.05 18.13
N PHE A 71 -53.04 35.74 17.89
CA PHE A 71 -52.46 36.67 18.85
C PHE A 71 -52.58 38.14 18.42
N ASP A 72 -53.07 38.99 19.34
CA ASP A 72 -53.04 40.44 19.17
C ASP A 72 -51.63 41.04 19.37
N ASP A 73 -50.77 40.36 20.15
CA ASP A 73 -49.35 40.71 20.43
C ASP A 73 -48.43 39.53 20.11
N TYR A 74 -48.38 39.14 18.84
CA TYR A 74 -47.50 38.08 18.36
C TYR A 74 -46.01 38.48 18.41
N GLU A 75 -45.71 39.75 18.11
CA GLU A 75 -44.35 40.29 18.13
C GLU A 75 -43.77 40.25 19.56
N GLY A 76 -44.53 40.64 20.58
CA GLY A 76 -44.09 40.53 21.97
C GLY A 76 -43.94 39.09 22.45
N LEU A 77 -44.64 38.11 21.86
CA LEU A 77 -44.39 36.68 22.12
C LEU A 77 -43.06 36.24 21.49
N VAL A 78 -42.82 36.61 20.24
CA VAL A 78 -41.56 36.35 19.51
C VAL A 78 -40.36 36.93 20.27
N GLU A 79 -40.41 38.20 20.67
CA GLU A 79 -39.33 38.86 21.41
C GLU A 79 -39.02 38.15 22.74
N ARG A 80 -40.04 37.66 23.45
CA ARG A 80 -39.86 36.90 24.70
C ARG A 80 -39.20 35.55 24.48
N VAL A 81 -39.57 34.84 23.42
CA VAL A 81 -38.94 33.56 23.05
C VAL A 81 -37.49 33.77 22.66
N ILE A 82 -37.20 34.81 21.87
CA ILE A 82 -35.83 35.20 21.51
C ILE A 82 -35.02 35.54 22.77
N ASP A 83 -35.52 36.42 23.64
CA ASP A 83 -34.79 36.87 24.82
C ASP A 83 -34.54 35.72 25.81
N LYS A 84 -35.57 34.89 26.11
CA LYS A 84 -35.39 33.72 26.99
C LYS A 84 -34.43 32.69 26.41
N THR A 85 -34.50 32.42 25.11
CA THR A 85 -33.58 31.46 24.46
C THR A 85 -32.14 31.99 24.47
N SER A 86 -31.95 33.26 24.14
CA SER A 86 -30.62 33.92 24.16
C SER A 86 -30.00 34.00 25.56
N ARG A 87 -30.71 33.57 26.61
CA ARG A 87 -30.25 33.52 28.01
C ARG A 87 -30.31 32.13 28.64
N CYS A 88 -30.72 31.08 27.92
CA CYS A 88 -30.83 29.75 28.51
C CYS A 88 -29.48 29.03 28.57
N GLU A 89 -29.15 28.42 29.71
CA GLU A 89 -27.87 27.71 29.94
C GLU A 89 -27.86 26.26 29.42
N LYS A 90 -28.97 25.76 28.84
CA LYS A 90 -29.08 24.39 28.28
C LYS A 90 -29.91 24.40 27.00
N SER A 91 -29.26 24.72 25.89
CA SER A 91 -29.86 24.73 24.56
C SER A 91 -29.20 23.65 23.71
N THR A 92 -29.85 22.49 23.56
CA THR A 92 -29.60 21.63 22.40
C THR A 92 -30.52 22.11 21.30
N LEU A 93 -29.95 22.80 20.29
CA LEU A 93 -30.69 23.23 19.12
C LEU A 93 -30.86 22.04 18.17
N THR A 94 -32.04 21.91 17.57
CA THR A 94 -32.23 21.00 16.43
C THR A 94 -31.94 21.77 15.15
N ASP A 95 -31.49 21.12 14.09
CA ASP A 95 -31.22 21.73 12.77
C ASP A 95 -32.37 22.65 12.30
N ASP A 96 -33.62 22.20 12.42
CA ASP A 96 -34.82 22.99 12.10
C ASP A 96 -34.89 24.33 12.88
N ALA A 97 -34.51 24.31 14.15
CA ALA A 97 -34.54 25.49 15.02
C ALA A 97 -33.37 26.43 14.71
N LEU A 98 -32.21 25.86 14.38
CA LEU A 98 -31.03 26.60 13.93
C LEU A 98 -31.32 27.38 12.65
N GLU A 99 -31.92 26.74 11.64
CA GLU A 99 -32.34 27.38 10.39
C GLU A 99 -33.29 28.56 10.65
N ILE A 100 -34.29 28.37 11.52
CA ILE A 100 -35.23 29.42 11.90
C ILE A 100 -34.50 30.61 12.55
N ILE A 101 -33.58 30.34 13.47
CA ILE A 101 -32.78 31.38 14.14
C ILE A 101 -31.97 32.17 13.11
N LEU A 102 -31.23 31.48 12.23
CA LEU A 102 -30.35 32.10 11.24
C LEU A 102 -31.10 33.03 10.27
N HIS A 103 -32.34 32.70 9.92
CA HIS A 103 -33.12 33.47 8.96
C HIS A 103 -34.01 34.56 9.56
N ASN A 104 -34.42 34.42 10.82
CA ASN A 104 -35.49 35.27 11.39
C ASN A 104 -35.06 36.11 12.59
N TRP A 105 -33.90 35.83 13.20
CA TRP A 105 -33.51 36.53 14.43
C TRP A 105 -32.64 37.77 14.19
N PRO A 106 -32.77 38.80 15.05
CA PRO A 106 -31.86 39.93 15.03
C PRO A 106 -30.41 39.51 15.32
N THR A 107 -29.45 40.15 14.65
CA THR A 107 -28.00 39.92 14.83
C THR A 107 -27.56 39.87 16.29
N ASP A 108 -28.06 40.79 17.12
CA ASP A 108 -27.70 40.88 18.54
C ASP A 108 -28.23 39.71 19.39
N ALA A 109 -29.36 39.11 19.00
CA ALA A 109 -29.89 37.93 19.65
C ALA A 109 -29.10 36.68 19.26
N VAL A 110 -28.80 36.53 17.97
CA VAL A 110 -27.97 35.44 17.43
C VAL A 110 -26.57 35.48 18.06
N TYR A 111 -25.95 36.66 18.13
CA TYR A 111 -24.66 36.84 18.81
C TYR A 111 -24.73 36.42 20.29
N ARG A 112 -25.74 36.90 21.04
CA ARG A 112 -25.87 36.54 22.47
C ARG A 112 -26.03 35.03 22.68
N LEU A 113 -26.84 34.37 21.83
CA LEU A 113 -27.01 32.93 21.86
C LEU A 113 -25.68 32.21 21.59
N ALA A 114 -24.95 32.62 20.54
CA ALA A 114 -23.67 32.03 20.19
C ALA A 114 -22.55 32.29 21.21
N MET A 115 -22.68 33.29 22.07
CA MET A 115 -21.69 33.56 23.12
C MET A 115 -21.96 32.75 24.41
N GLN A 116 -22.99 31.90 24.45
CA GLN A 116 -23.26 31.04 25.59
C GLN A 116 -22.26 29.87 25.66
N GLN A 117 -21.76 29.58 26.86
CA GLN A 117 -20.80 28.48 27.07
C GLN A 117 -21.41 27.09 26.86
N SER A 118 -22.73 26.97 26.98
CA SER A 118 -23.47 25.70 26.89
C SER A 118 -23.71 25.21 25.47
N LEU A 119 -23.52 26.07 24.47
CA LEU A 119 -23.70 25.73 23.06
C LEU A 119 -22.48 24.93 22.57
N ASP A 120 -22.71 23.88 21.80
CA ASP A 120 -21.64 23.13 21.17
C ASP A 120 -20.87 23.99 20.15
N ASN A 121 -19.69 23.51 19.76
CA ASN A 121 -18.79 24.30 18.91
C ASN A 121 -19.32 24.42 17.47
N GLU A 122 -20.05 23.43 16.96
CA GLU A 122 -20.54 23.41 15.58
C GLU A 122 -21.65 24.44 15.39
N ASP A 123 -22.67 24.40 16.23
CA ASP A 123 -23.77 25.38 16.27
C ASP A 123 -23.23 26.80 16.49
N ARG A 124 -22.24 26.94 17.38
CA ARG A 124 -21.61 28.23 17.67
C ARG A 124 -20.92 28.82 16.44
N VAL A 125 -20.12 28.01 15.73
CA VAL A 125 -19.45 28.43 14.50
C VAL A 125 -20.47 28.85 13.46
N GLU A 126 -21.55 28.07 13.29
CA GLU A 126 -22.59 28.34 12.32
C GLU A 126 -23.31 29.67 12.62
N LEU A 127 -23.81 29.86 13.84
CA LEU A 127 -24.45 31.10 14.27
C LEU A 127 -23.54 32.31 14.10
N LEU A 128 -22.28 32.21 14.53
CA LEU A 128 -21.32 33.32 14.42
C LEU A 128 -20.98 33.63 12.97
N SER A 129 -20.89 32.64 12.08
CA SER A 129 -20.57 32.85 10.67
C SER A 129 -21.57 33.78 9.96
N CYS A 130 -22.86 33.70 10.33
CA CYS A 130 -23.92 34.51 9.76
C CYS A 130 -23.90 35.96 10.25
N VAL A 131 -23.54 36.19 11.52
CA VAL A 131 -23.51 37.54 12.10
C VAL A 131 -22.16 38.24 12.02
N MET A 132 -21.07 37.49 11.79
CA MET A 132 -19.70 37.99 11.94
C MET A 132 -19.46 39.29 11.18
N LYS A 133 -19.97 39.42 9.95
CA LYS A 133 -19.75 40.62 9.11
C LYS A 133 -20.35 41.89 9.74
N THR A 134 -21.49 41.75 10.42
CA THR A 134 -22.26 42.84 11.02
C THR A 134 -21.84 43.21 12.44
N LEU A 135 -20.98 42.42 13.08
CA LEU A 135 -20.49 42.70 14.43
C LEU A 135 -19.49 43.87 14.47
N THR A 136 -19.48 44.59 15.60
CA THR A 136 -18.44 45.60 15.91
C THR A 136 -17.07 44.93 16.04
N PRO A 137 -15.95 45.66 15.86
CA PRO A 137 -14.60 45.11 16.05
C PRO A 137 -14.40 44.41 17.39
N GLU A 138 -14.91 44.98 18.49
CA GLU A 138 -14.76 44.43 19.83
C GLU A 138 -15.50 43.09 19.97
N ARG A 139 -16.72 43.01 19.43
CA ARG A 139 -17.51 41.76 19.42
C ARG A 139 -16.89 40.70 18.50
N LYS A 140 -16.29 41.10 17.37
CA LYS A 140 -15.54 40.19 16.50
C LYS A 140 -14.35 39.59 17.23
N ILE A 141 -13.59 40.41 17.97
CA ILE A 141 -12.47 39.93 18.77
C ILE A 141 -12.97 38.93 19.81
N GLN A 142 -13.99 39.28 20.60
CA GLN A 142 -14.56 38.38 21.62
C GLN A 142 -15.04 37.05 21.03
N ALA A 143 -15.77 37.08 19.91
CA ALA A 143 -16.25 35.89 19.21
C ALA A 143 -15.10 34.99 18.75
N ASN A 144 -14.07 35.56 18.11
CA ASN A 144 -12.91 34.78 17.65
C ASN A 144 -12.07 34.25 18.82
N VAL A 145 -11.97 34.99 19.93
CA VAL A 145 -11.31 34.48 21.14
C VAL A 145 -12.06 33.27 21.70
N LEU A 146 -13.39 33.32 21.78
CA LEU A 146 -14.21 32.21 22.26
C LEU A 146 -14.11 31.00 21.33
N LEU A 147 -14.27 31.21 20.02
CA LEU A 147 -14.12 30.16 19.01
C LEU A 147 -12.72 29.51 19.08
N GLY A 148 -11.67 30.30 19.27
CA GLY A 148 -10.32 29.80 19.42
C GLY A 148 -10.15 28.93 20.67
N GLU A 149 -10.72 29.33 21.81
CA GLU A 149 -10.67 28.54 23.04
C GLU A 149 -11.40 27.20 22.91
N ASP A 150 -12.61 27.21 22.37
CA ASP A 150 -13.42 25.99 22.27
C ASP A 150 -12.86 25.03 21.22
N THR A 151 -12.32 25.56 20.12
CA THR A 151 -11.62 24.77 19.11
C THR A 151 -10.31 24.18 19.64
N LEU A 152 -9.61 24.90 20.53
CA LEU A 152 -8.41 24.40 21.21
C LEU A 152 -8.77 23.27 22.19
N LYS A 153 -9.84 23.41 22.97
CA LYS A 153 -10.35 22.34 23.86
C LYS A 153 -10.76 21.09 23.07
N ALA A 154 -11.28 21.26 21.86
CA ALA A 154 -11.61 20.17 20.94
C ALA A 154 -10.37 19.54 20.28
N GLY A 155 -9.16 20.04 20.54
CA GLY A 155 -7.89 19.50 20.01
C GLY A 155 -7.49 20.01 18.63
N ASN A 156 -8.25 20.93 18.02
CA ASN A 156 -7.92 21.46 16.70
C ASN A 156 -7.04 22.72 16.81
N VAL A 157 -5.73 22.50 16.99
CA VAL A 157 -4.76 23.56 17.28
C VAL A 157 -4.63 24.59 16.15
N MET A 158 -4.66 24.18 14.87
CA MET A 158 -4.54 25.13 13.74
C MET A 158 -5.72 26.07 13.64
N ALA A 159 -6.94 25.55 13.76
CA ALA A 159 -8.13 26.38 13.70
C ALA A 159 -8.19 27.34 14.90
N ALA A 160 -7.79 26.88 16.09
CA ALA A 160 -7.65 27.75 17.26
C ALA A 160 -6.64 28.88 17.02
N PHE A 161 -5.47 28.57 16.46
CA PHE A 161 -4.45 29.56 16.12
C PHE A 161 -4.96 30.60 15.11
N ALA A 162 -5.68 30.16 14.07
CA ALA A 162 -6.27 31.07 13.09
C ALA A 162 -7.29 32.03 13.71
N TYR A 163 -8.16 31.55 14.60
CA TYR A 163 -9.11 32.40 15.33
C TYR A 163 -8.41 33.41 16.25
N PHE A 164 -7.39 32.98 17.00
CA PHE A 164 -6.60 33.90 17.84
C PHE A 164 -5.85 34.94 17.01
N LYS A 165 -5.37 34.58 15.82
CA LYS A 165 -4.76 35.52 14.89
C LYS A 165 -5.75 36.59 14.41
N ILE A 166 -6.95 36.20 14.01
CA ILE A 166 -8.01 37.14 13.61
C ILE A 166 -8.38 38.07 14.78
N ALA A 167 -8.40 37.54 16.00
CA ALA A 167 -8.67 38.31 17.21
C ALA A 167 -7.52 39.23 17.65
N GLY A 168 -6.30 39.07 17.11
CA GLY A 168 -5.10 39.75 17.61
C GLY A 168 -4.68 39.31 19.02
N ALA A 169 -5.03 38.09 19.43
CA ALA A 169 -4.75 37.55 20.75
C ALA A 169 -3.32 36.97 20.84
N GLU A 170 -2.31 37.84 20.89
CA GLU A 170 -0.89 37.47 20.85
C GLU A 170 -0.48 36.49 21.97
N ASP A 171 -0.92 36.74 23.21
CA ASP A 171 -0.60 35.87 24.35
C ASP A 171 -1.09 34.42 24.15
N LYS A 172 -2.26 34.25 23.52
CA LYS A 172 -2.83 32.93 23.25
C LYS A 172 -2.09 32.22 22.11
N MET A 173 -1.70 32.97 21.08
CA MET A 173 -0.86 32.45 19.99
C MET A 173 0.51 32.02 20.50
N GLU A 174 1.14 32.81 21.39
CA GLU A 174 2.40 32.46 22.05
C GLU A 174 2.24 31.21 22.94
N GLY A 175 1.13 31.11 23.66
CA GLY A 175 0.79 29.92 24.44
C GLY A 175 0.75 28.64 23.59
N ILE A 176 0.06 28.69 22.44
CA ILE A 176 0.03 27.57 21.47
C ILE A 176 1.45 27.26 20.97
N TYR A 177 2.21 28.28 20.56
CA TYR A 177 3.56 28.10 20.05
C TYR A 177 4.49 27.41 21.07
N ARG A 178 4.49 27.87 22.33
CA ARG A 178 5.28 27.26 23.41
C ARG A 178 4.88 25.83 23.70
N GLN A 179 3.57 25.55 23.75
CA GLN A 179 3.06 24.19 23.92
C GLN A 179 3.55 23.25 22.82
N LEU A 180 3.49 23.68 21.55
CA LEU A 180 3.98 22.88 20.42
C LEU A 180 5.49 22.69 20.43
N LEU A 181 6.27 23.72 20.79
CA LEU A 181 7.73 23.65 20.87
C LEU A 181 8.20 22.67 21.95
N ASP A 182 7.49 22.62 23.08
CA ASP A 182 7.84 21.80 24.24
C ASP A 182 7.19 20.41 24.23
N ALA A 183 6.20 20.15 23.37
CA ALA A 183 5.54 18.84 23.21
C ALA A 183 6.53 17.66 23.05
N GLU A 184 6.28 16.55 23.75
CA GLU A 184 7.15 15.36 23.73
C GLU A 184 7.34 14.82 22.31
N ASP A 185 6.22 14.62 21.60
CA ASP A 185 6.21 14.38 20.16
C ASP A 185 6.33 15.72 19.43
N PHE A 186 7.35 15.85 18.57
CA PHE A 186 7.65 17.09 17.85
C PHE A 186 6.65 17.29 16.69
N PRO A 187 5.63 18.18 16.81
CA PRO A 187 4.54 18.27 15.87
C PRO A 187 4.92 19.23 14.73
N ASP A 188 5.81 18.76 13.85
CA ASP A 188 6.49 19.57 12.83
C ASP A 188 5.52 20.33 11.90
N ASP A 189 4.46 19.69 11.42
CA ASP A 189 3.41 20.31 10.59
C ASP A 189 2.82 21.57 11.23
N LEU A 190 2.35 21.42 12.47
CA LEU A 190 1.68 22.47 13.23
C LEU A 190 2.68 23.58 13.60
N LEU A 191 3.87 23.18 14.05
CA LEU A 191 4.90 24.10 14.51
C LEU A 191 5.43 24.96 13.35
N PHE A 192 5.69 24.36 12.18
CA PHE A 192 6.13 25.09 11.00
C PHE A 192 5.05 26.04 10.47
N ALA A 193 3.78 25.62 10.48
CA ALA A 193 2.67 26.48 10.10
C ALA A 193 2.54 27.71 11.02
N VAL A 194 2.62 27.51 12.34
CA VAL A 194 2.60 28.60 13.32
C VAL A 194 3.74 29.60 13.12
N VAL A 195 4.96 29.12 12.83
CA VAL A 195 6.08 30.01 12.53
C VAL A 195 5.85 30.80 11.24
N ASN A 196 5.35 30.17 10.18
CA ASN A 196 5.04 30.85 8.92
C ASN A 196 4.01 31.98 9.09
N GLU A 197 3.03 31.76 9.94
CA GLU A 197 1.98 32.74 10.24
C GLU A 197 2.44 33.90 11.14
N SER A 198 3.63 33.78 11.75
CA SER A 198 4.24 34.81 12.60
C SER A 198 4.69 36.03 11.77
N VAL A 199 4.60 37.23 12.34
CA VAL A 199 4.85 38.50 11.63
C VAL A 199 6.17 39.13 12.08
N GLY A 200 6.86 39.79 11.13
CA GLY A 200 8.07 40.56 11.40
C GLY A 200 9.22 39.73 11.99
N ASP A 201 9.94 40.31 12.93
CA ASP A 201 11.17 39.73 13.50
C ASP A 201 10.90 38.43 14.28
N GLN A 202 9.69 38.27 14.85
CA GLN A 202 9.30 37.07 15.60
C GLN A 202 9.37 35.80 14.75
N ARG A 203 9.07 35.88 13.45
CA ARG A 203 9.18 34.73 12.53
C ARG A 203 10.60 34.17 12.52
N SER A 204 11.59 35.05 12.42
CA SER A 204 12.99 34.65 12.35
C SER A 204 13.51 34.08 13.67
N VAL A 205 13.07 34.64 14.81
CA VAL A 205 13.41 34.16 16.16
C VAL A 205 12.82 32.77 16.39
N ARG A 206 11.51 32.60 16.14
CA ARG A 206 10.82 31.32 16.29
C ARG A 206 11.38 30.25 15.35
N ALA A 207 11.71 30.60 14.10
CA ALA A 207 12.34 29.67 13.18
C ALA A 207 13.67 29.13 13.73
N ARG A 208 14.52 29.98 14.32
CA ARG A 208 15.78 29.54 14.96
C ARG A 208 15.52 28.65 16.17
N GLU A 209 14.57 29.02 17.03
CA GLU A 209 14.20 28.22 18.21
C GLU A 209 13.72 26.82 17.80
N VAL A 210 12.83 26.72 16.81
CA VAL A 210 12.32 25.45 16.27
C VAL A 210 13.46 24.59 15.73
N VAL A 211 14.38 25.19 14.97
CA VAL A 211 15.55 24.48 14.42
C VAL A 211 16.41 23.92 15.55
N THR A 212 16.78 24.75 16.53
CA THR A 212 17.57 24.34 17.70
C THR A 212 16.88 23.20 18.47
N LYS A 213 15.59 23.35 18.76
CA LYS A 213 14.82 22.36 19.51
C LYS A 213 14.72 21.02 18.78
N ALA A 214 14.59 21.04 17.45
CA ALA A 214 14.54 19.82 16.63
C ALA A 214 15.87 19.03 16.68
N PHE A 215 17.00 19.71 16.83
CA PHE A 215 18.29 19.07 17.07
C PHE A 215 18.35 18.45 18.47
N GLU A 216 18.01 19.23 19.51
CA GLU A 216 18.00 18.76 20.91
C GLU A 216 17.12 17.53 21.12
N LYS A 217 15.92 17.51 20.53
CA LYS A 217 14.96 16.41 20.62
C LYS A 217 15.25 15.22 19.70
N LYS A 218 16.27 15.32 18.85
CA LYS A 218 16.58 14.29 17.83
C LYS A 218 15.39 13.92 16.94
N ALA A 219 14.58 14.92 16.56
CA ALA A 219 13.39 14.70 15.75
C ALA A 219 13.74 14.07 14.38
N GLY A 220 12.95 13.08 13.93
CA GLY A 220 13.13 12.31 12.70
C GLY A 220 12.80 13.05 11.39
N ILE A 221 12.78 14.38 11.42
CA ILE A 221 12.21 15.25 10.37
C ILE A 221 13.28 15.88 9.46
N GLY A 222 14.43 15.23 9.28
CA GLY A 222 15.65 15.83 8.69
C GLY A 222 15.43 16.62 7.40
N ALA A 223 14.69 16.06 6.43
CA ALA A 223 14.45 16.72 5.13
C ALA A 223 13.57 17.96 5.26
N ARG A 224 12.50 17.87 6.06
CA ARG A 224 11.58 18.97 6.31
C ARG A 224 12.26 20.07 7.12
N LEU A 225 13.05 19.70 8.12
CA LEU A 225 13.83 20.62 8.92
C LEU A 225 14.85 21.39 8.09
N LYS A 226 15.53 20.71 7.14
CA LYS A 226 16.43 21.37 6.19
C LYS A 226 15.70 22.39 5.34
N SER A 227 14.61 21.99 4.69
CA SER A 227 13.80 22.90 3.86
C SER A 227 13.28 24.08 4.67
N PHE A 228 12.86 23.85 5.92
CA PHE A 228 12.38 24.89 6.82
C PHE A 228 13.51 25.88 7.17
N ALA A 229 14.70 25.38 7.52
CA ALA A 229 15.87 26.22 7.79
C ALA A 229 16.26 27.06 6.56
N ASP A 230 16.23 26.49 5.36
CA ASP A 230 16.54 27.17 4.10
C ASP A 230 15.52 28.29 3.80
N VAL A 231 14.22 28.00 3.90
CA VAL A 231 13.13 28.97 3.68
C VAL A 231 13.24 30.16 4.64
N HIS A 232 13.56 29.89 5.91
CA HIS A 232 13.68 30.92 6.93
C HIS A 232 15.11 31.50 7.08
N LYS A 233 16.05 31.08 6.23
CA LYS A 233 17.46 31.52 6.24
C LYS A 233 18.12 31.36 7.62
N VAL A 234 17.82 30.25 8.30
CA VAL A 234 18.44 29.89 9.56
C VAL A 234 19.83 29.30 9.29
N SER A 235 20.88 30.01 9.69
CA SER A 235 22.25 29.52 9.56
C SER A 235 22.48 28.32 10.47
N LEU A 236 22.82 27.18 9.87
CA LEU A 236 23.21 25.96 10.57
C LEU A 236 24.73 25.90 10.74
N SER A 237 25.21 25.42 11.88
CA SER A 237 26.63 25.07 12.05
C SER A 237 27.03 23.92 11.13
N GLY A 238 28.33 23.72 10.88
CA GLY A 238 28.80 22.58 10.07
C GLY A 238 28.35 21.23 10.65
N GLU A 239 28.44 21.06 11.97
CA GLU A 239 27.97 19.86 12.67
C GLU A 239 26.45 19.64 12.50
N GLN A 240 25.65 20.71 12.58
CA GLN A 240 24.20 20.64 12.36
C GLN A 240 23.85 20.29 10.91
N GLN A 241 24.61 20.80 9.94
CA GLN A 241 24.43 20.46 8.53
C GLN A 241 24.76 18.98 8.26
N ASP A 242 25.84 18.48 8.86
CA ASP A 242 26.22 17.07 8.76
C ASP A 242 25.16 16.16 9.39
N GLU A 243 24.68 16.51 10.59
CA GLU A 243 23.66 15.73 11.28
C GLU A 243 22.32 15.72 10.52
N ILE A 244 21.87 16.85 10.00
CA ILE A 244 20.66 16.87 9.14
C ILE A 244 20.88 16.01 7.91
N THR A 245 22.04 16.08 7.26
CA THR A 245 22.32 15.30 6.05
C THR A 245 22.28 13.80 6.35
N ASP A 246 22.82 13.35 7.47
CA ASP A 246 22.72 11.96 7.92
C ASP A 246 21.27 11.55 8.22
N ARG A 247 20.48 12.41 8.87
CA ARG A 247 19.06 12.15 9.14
C ARG A 247 18.28 12.05 7.84
N VAL A 248 18.52 12.95 6.87
CA VAL A 248 17.92 12.91 5.54
C VAL A 248 18.30 11.62 4.84
N ALA A 249 19.59 11.26 4.81
CA ALA A 249 20.08 10.03 4.20
C ALA A 249 19.34 8.79 4.75
N LYS A 250 19.08 8.72 6.06
CA LYS A 250 18.41 7.57 6.69
C LYS A 250 16.93 7.43 6.33
N VAL A 251 16.23 8.52 6.03
CA VAL A 251 14.77 8.50 5.80
C VAL A 251 14.38 8.68 4.34
N THR A 252 15.31 9.09 3.48
CA THR A 252 15.02 9.34 2.07
C THR A 252 14.78 8.02 1.34
N SER A 253 13.79 8.00 0.45
CA SER A 253 13.46 6.81 -0.33
C SER A 253 14.51 6.54 -1.43
N GLU A 254 14.54 5.31 -1.92
CA GLU A 254 15.36 4.93 -3.09
C GLU A 254 15.02 5.78 -4.33
N TYR A 255 13.73 6.04 -4.57
CA TYR A 255 13.26 6.80 -5.74
C TYR A 255 13.88 8.20 -5.80
N ASP A 256 13.93 8.89 -4.66
CA ASP A 256 14.46 10.25 -4.57
C ASP A 256 15.97 10.30 -4.80
N MET A 257 16.69 9.22 -4.47
CA MET A 257 18.15 9.15 -4.64
C MET A 257 18.59 9.02 -6.09
N HIS A 258 17.74 8.49 -6.97
CA HIS A 258 18.03 8.44 -8.41
C HIS A 258 18.13 9.83 -9.06
N GLN A 259 17.44 10.82 -8.50
CA GLN A 259 17.39 12.19 -9.03
C GLN A 259 18.21 13.18 -8.18
N CYS A 260 18.87 12.70 -7.13
CA CYS A 260 19.60 13.56 -6.22
C CYS A 260 20.94 14.04 -6.83
N GLU A 261 21.13 15.35 -6.96
CA GLU A 261 22.41 15.90 -7.43
C GLU A 261 23.47 15.98 -6.31
N ASN A 262 23.06 15.91 -5.05
CA ASN A 262 23.95 16.02 -3.91
C ASN A 262 24.74 14.71 -3.70
N GLN A 263 26.00 14.71 -4.13
CA GLN A 263 26.89 13.55 -4.05
C GLN A 263 27.10 13.06 -2.61
N ASP A 264 27.29 13.96 -1.65
CA ASP A 264 27.51 13.59 -0.24
C ASP A 264 26.27 12.93 0.38
N LEU A 265 25.08 13.46 0.09
CA LEU A 265 23.83 12.85 0.52
C LEU A 265 23.64 11.46 -0.09
N ARG A 266 23.90 11.30 -1.39
CA ARG A 266 23.84 10.00 -2.07
C ARG A 266 24.80 8.99 -1.44
N ARG A 267 26.03 9.41 -1.12
CA ARG A 267 27.02 8.57 -0.46
C ARG A 267 26.54 8.11 0.92
N ARG A 268 26.09 9.04 1.76
CA ARG A 268 25.58 8.74 3.12
C ARG A 268 24.35 7.85 3.06
N TRP A 269 23.47 8.07 2.08
CA TRP A 269 22.33 7.20 1.83
C TRP A 269 22.77 5.78 1.48
N ALA A 270 23.69 5.62 0.53
CA ALA A 270 24.19 4.30 0.12
C ALA A 270 24.84 3.55 1.30
N LEU A 271 25.61 4.24 2.15
CA LEU A 271 26.19 3.67 3.37
C LEU A 271 25.12 3.26 4.40
N ALA A 272 24.03 4.02 4.52
CA ALA A 272 22.95 3.70 5.46
C ALA A 272 22.05 2.56 4.98
N HIS A 273 21.87 2.41 3.67
CA HIS A 273 20.81 1.57 3.07
C HIS A 273 21.31 0.39 2.24
N TRP A 274 22.62 0.13 2.15
CA TRP A 274 23.15 -0.94 1.28
C TRP A 274 22.59 -2.33 1.57
N LYS A 275 22.09 -2.60 2.79
CA LYS A 275 21.44 -3.87 3.14
C LYS A 275 20.01 -3.97 2.60
N ASP A 276 19.30 -2.84 2.62
CA ASP A 276 17.90 -2.78 2.25
C ASP A 276 17.72 -2.53 0.75
N HIS A 277 18.63 -1.77 0.13
CA HIS A 277 18.64 -1.44 -1.30
C HIS A 277 20.03 -1.66 -1.94
N PRO A 278 20.56 -2.90 -1.89
CA PRO A 278 21.92 -3.21 -2.33
C PRO A 278 22.21 -2.84 -3.79
N GLY A 279 21.27 -3.03 -4.72
CA GLY A 279 21.50 -2.72 -6.13
C GLY A 279 21.73 -1.23 -6.38
N THR A 280 20.97 -0.37 -5.72
CA THR A 280 21.09 1.09 -5.85
C THR A 280 22.28 1.64 -5.07
N ALA A 281 22.53 1.12 -3.86
CA ALA A 281 23.72 1.47 -3.11
C ALA A 281 25.02 1.12 -3.87
N TYR A 282 25.10 -0.07 -4.48
CA TYR A 282 26.26 -0.47 -5.28
C TYR A 282 26.50 0.47 -6.47
N ARG A 283 25.45 0.83 -7.21
CA ARG A 283 25.56 1.78 -8.33
C ARG A 283 26.09 3.14 -7.87
N ILE A 284 25.59 3.65 -6.74
CA ILE A 284 26.11 4.90 -6.14
C ILE A 284 27.59 4.76 -5.76
N PHE A 285 27.98 3.65 -5.13
CA PHE A 285 29.38 3.40 -4.78
C PHE A 285 30.30 3.40 -6.00
N VAL A 286 29.90 2.73 -7.08
CA VAL A 286 30.67 2.70 -8.34
C VAL A 286 30.74 4.08 -8.99
N GLU A 287 29.61 4.78 -9.14
CA GLU A 287 29.55 6.11 -9.75
C GLU A 287 30.43 7.13 -9.01
N GLN A 288 30.48 7.04 -7.68
CA GLN A 288 31.23 7.95 -6.82
C GLN A 288 32.62 7.45 -6.43
N LYS A 289 33.07 6.30 -6.96
CA LYS A 289 34.37 5.67 -6.65
C LYS A 289 34.59 5.49 -5.14
N VAL A 290 33.54 5.06 -4.44
CA VAL A 290 33.65 4.67 -3.03
C VAL A 290 34.36 3.32 -2.98
N GLU A 291 35.36 3.22 -2.12
CA GLU A 291 36.11 1.98 -1.89
C GLU A 291 35.76 1.39 -0.51
N GLY A 292 35.86 0.07 -0.38
CA GLY A 292 35.73 -0.61 0.91
C GLY A 292 34.94 -1.91 0.86
N PRO A 293 34.89 -2.64 2.00
CA PRO A 293 34.19 -3.92 2.08
C PRO A 293 32.68 -3.81 1.85
N ASP A 294 32.07 -2.67 2.18
CA ASP A 294 30.63 -2.43 2.01
C ASP A 294 30.21 -2.44 0.53
N VAL A 295 31.12 -2.08 -0.39
CA VAL A 295 30.86 -2.11 -1.84
C VAL A 295 30.68 -3.55 -2.32
N ILE A 296 31.59 -4.44 -1.90
CA ILE A 296 31.54 -5.85 -2.26
C ILE A 296 30.34 -6.52 -1.57
N ALA A 297 30.04 -6.16 -0.33
CA ALA A 297 28.89 -6.67 0.41
C ALA A 297 27.56 -6.26 -0.26
N ALA A 298 27.43 -5.00 -0.68
CA ALA A 298 26.27 -4.52 -1.42
C ALA A 298 26.10 -5.26 -2.75
N ALA A 299 27.17 -5.45 -3.51
CA ALA A 299 27.14 -6.19 -4.77
C ALA A 299 26.67 -7.64 -4.57
N LEU A 300 27.24 -8.35 -3.58
CA LEU A 300 26.86 -9.72 -3.27
C LEU A 300 25.40 -9.84 -2.85
N LEU A 301 24.93 -8.92 -2.01
CA LEU A 301 23.54 -8.92 -1.58
C LEU A 301 22.60 -8.59 -2.74
N GLY A 302 22.97 -7.66 -3.62
CA GLY A 302 22.20 -7.31 -4.82
C GLY A 302 22.06 -8.46 -5.81
N LEU A 303 23.11 -9.27 -5.97
CA LEU A 303 23.07 -10.51 -6.76
C LEU A 303 22.21 -11.61 -6.12
N GLN A 304 22.01 -11.60 -4.81
CA GLN A 304 21.22 -12.62 -4.10
C GLN A 304 19.76 -12.21 -3.95
N LYS A 305 19.51 -10.90 -3.81
CA LYS A 305 18.19 -10.35 -3.50
C LYS A 305 17.35 -10.26 -4.77
N GLN A 306 16.25 -11.02 -4.79
CA GLN A 306 15.26 -10.98 -5.86
C GLN A 306 14.33 -9.78 -5.66
N THR A 307 14.17 -8.95 -6.69
CA THR A 307 13.20 -7.84 -6.73
C THR A 307 11.77 -8.33 -6.89
N ASP A 308 11.56 -9.43 -7.60
CA ASP A 308 10.24 -10.04 -7.80
C ASP A 308 10.33 -11.57 -7.79
N ARG A 309 9.66 -12.20 -6.80
CA ARG A 309 9.64 -13.67 -6.64
C ARG A 309 8.99 -14.37 -7.84
N SER A 310 8.15 -13.68 -8.61
CA SER A 310 7.41 -14.25 -9.75
C SER A 310 8.19 -14.19 -11.07
N LEU A 311 9.08 -13.20 -11.22
CA LEU A 311 9.88 -12.98 -12.43
C LEU A 311 11.35 -13.36 -12.27
N GLY A 312 11.83 -13.60 -11.05
CA GLY A 312 13.21 -14.00 -10.79
C GLY A 312 14.24 -12.90 -11.01
N ASN A 313 13.80 -11.66 -11.28
CA ASN A 313 14.68 -10.51 -11.43
C ASN A 313 15.40 -10.24 -10.11
N ARG A 314 16.70 -9.97 -10.20
CA ARG A 314 17.54 -9.58 -9.08
C ARG A 314 17.67 -8.06 -9.03
N GLU A 315 18.05 -7.52 -7.87
CA GLU A 315 18.36 -6.09 -7.75
C GLU A 315 19.61 -5.70 -8.55
N LEU A 316 20.48 -6.67 -8.84
CA LEU A 316 21.68 -6.49 -9.64
C LEU A 316 21.93 -7.72 -10.51
N ASN A 317 22.34 -7.52 -11.77
CA ASN A 317 22.85 -8.60 -12.62
C ASN A 317 24.37 -8.61 -12.61
N VAL A 318 24.96 -9.76 -12.93
CA VAL A 318 26.43 -9.89 -13.04
C VAL A 318 27.01 -8.91 -14.08
N HIS A 319 26.27 -8.61 -15.14
CA HIS A 319 26.68 -7.64 -16.17
C HIS A 319 26.79 -6.20 -15.66
N ASP A 320 26.13 -5.88 -14.54
CA ASP A 320 26.13 -4.54 -13.95
C ASP A 320 27.34 -4.31 -13.00
N LEU A 321 28.15 -5.35 -12.78
CA LEU A 321 29.31 -5.28 -11.90
C LEU A 321 30.51 -4.62 -12.58
N ALA A 322 31.15 -3.69 -11.88
CA ALA A 322 32.41 -3.12 -12.31
C ALA A 322 33.50 -4.21 -12.37
N HIS A 323 34.31 -4.19 -13.44
CA HIS A 323 35.30 -5.23 -13.72
C HIS A 323 36.30 -5.44 -12.57
N GLU A 324 36.71 -4.33 -11.93
CA GLU A 324 37.63 -4.33 -10.78
C GLU A 324 37.08 -5.07 -9.55
N HIS A 325 35.75 -5.09 -9.36
CA HIS A 325 35.12 -5.76 -8.22
C HIS A 325 34.89 -7.27 -8.45
N LEU A 326 34.92 -7.74 -9.70
CA LEU A 326 34.56 -9.12 -10.06
C LEU A 326 35.40 -10.19 -9.34
N SER A 327 36.70 -9.93 -9.13
CA SER A 327 37.60 -10.89 -8.48
C SER A 327 37.24 -11.10 -7.00
N ASP A 328 36.99 -10.01 -6.28
CA ASP A 328 36.67 -10.05 -4.85
C ASP A 328 35.24 -10.54 -4.60
N ILE A 329 34.30 -10.16 -5.46
CA ILE A 329 32.94 -10.72 -5.48
C ILE A 329 33.02 -12.23 -5.73
N TYR A 330 33.76 -12.69 -6.75
CA TYR A 330 33.90 -14.12 -7.05
C TYR A 330 34.48 -14.92 -5.87
N ARG A 331 35.46 -14.37 -5.14
CA ARG A 331 36.07 -15.04 -3.98
C ARG A 331 35.06 -15.30 -2.86
N GLN A 332 34.16 -14.33 -2.63
CA GLN A 332 33.19 -14.34 -1.53
C GLN A 332 31.81 -14.88 -1.91
N ALA A 333 31.52 -14.97 -3.21
CA ALA A 333 30.23 -15.43 -3.71
C ALA A 333 29.94 -16.89 -3.33
N PRO A 334 28.68 -17.24 -3.01
CA PRO A 334 28.26 -18.63 -2.92
C PRO A 334 28.44 -19.33 -4.26
N ARG A 335 28.63 -20.66 -4.25
CA ARG A 335 29.03 -21.43 -5.44
C ARG A 335 28.10 -21.26 -6.65
N HIS A 336 26.79 -21.12 -6.45
CA HIS A 336 25.84 -20.89 -7.55
C HIS A 336 26.05 -19.53 -8.24
N LEU A 337 26.43 -18.48 -7.50
CA LEU A 337 26.78 -17.18 -8.08
C LEU A 337 28.16 -17.21 -8.74
N LYS A 338 29.10 -18.03 -8.25
CA LYS A 338 30.40 -18.22 -8.92
C LYS A 338 30.25 -18.76 -10.35
N VAL A 339 29.30 -19.68 -10.55
CA VAL A 339 28.96 -20.23 -11.87
C VAL A 339 28.49 -19.11 -12.80
N GLU A 340 27.49 -18.34 -12.38
CA GLU A 340 26.93 -17.22 -13.17
C GLU A 340 27.96 -16.13 -13.49
N ILE A 341 28.84 -15.82 -12.52
CA ILE A 341 29.97 -14.90 -12.72
C ILE A 341 30.95 -15.45 -13.76
N ALA A 342 31.27 -16.74 -13.70
CA ALA A 342 32.19 -17.39 -14.62
C ALA A 342 31.58 -17.52 -16.04
N GLU A 343 30.29 -17.85 -16.16
CA GLU A 343 29.54 -17.88 -17.43
C GLU A 343 29.55 -16.52 -18.11
N THR A 344 29.12 -15.48 -17.38
CA THR A 344 29.08 -14.09 -17.88
C THR A 344 30.46 -13.60 -18.32
N GLY A 345 31.48 -13.93 -17.52
CA GLY A 345 32.87 -13.58 -17.81
C GLY A 345 33.55 -14.48 -18.85
N LYS A 346 32.85 -15.47 -19.43
CA LYS A 346 33.38 -16.50 -20.34
C LYS A 346 34.67 -17.16 -19.82
N ARG A 347 34.72 -17.42 -18.51
CA ARG A 347 35.86 -18.04 -17.81
C ARG A 347 35.78 -19.56 -17.89
N TYR A 348 36.04 -20.11 -19.08
CA TYR A 348 35.82 -21.54 -19.37
C TYR A 348 36.59 -22.49 -18.45
N GLU A 349 37.83 -22.16 -18.07
CA GLU A 349 38.61 -22.99 -17.14
C GLU A 349 37.97 -23.05 -15.75
N THR A 350 37.52 -21.89 -15.24
CA THR A 350 36.81 -21.79 -13.96
C THR A 350 35.51 -22.59 -13.96
N LEU A 351 34.75 -22.58 -15.06
CA LEU A 351 33.56 -23.41 -15.19
C LEU A 351 33.88 -24.91 -15.14
N ARG A 352 34.99 -25.33 -15.77
CA ARG A 352 35.45 -26.73 -15.70
C ARG A 352 35.97 -27.13 -14.32
N GLU A 353 36.54 -26.21 -13.54
CA GLU A 353 36.90 -26.45 -12.14
C GLU A 353 35.67 -26.60 -11.26
N LEU A 354 34.70 -25.67 -11.38
CA LEU A 354 33.43 -25.73 -10.66
C LEU A 354 32.66 -27.01 -10.99
N SER A 355 32.69 -27.44 -12.25
CA SER A 355 32.14 -28.73 -12.69
C SER A 355 32.69 -29.89 -11.86
N LYS A 356 34.03 -29.98 -11.71
CA LYS A 356 34.69 -31.02 -10.92
C LYS A 356 34.29 -30.95 -9.44
N GLU A 357 34.26 -29.76 -8.84
CA GLU A 357 33.83 -29.58 -7.45
C GLU A 357 32.41 -30.11 -7.21
N PHE A 358 31.47 -29.80 -8.12
CA PHE A 358 30.08 -30.30 -8.01
C PHE A 358 30.02 -31.83 -8.08
N PHE A 359 30.84 -32.44 -8.94
CA PHE A 359 30.90 -33.90 -9.03
C PHE A 359 31.51 -34.54 -7.78
N GLU A 360 32.58 -33.96 -7.23
CA GLU A 360 33.20 -34.42 -5.98
C GLU A 360 32.24 -34.35 -4.79
N ASP A 361 31.45 -33.28 -4.70
CA ASP A 361 30.47 -33.13 -3.62
C ASP A 361 29.30 -34.11 -3.75
N TRP A 362 28.86 -34.40 -4.97
CA TRP A 362 27.93 -35.50 -5.22
C TRP A 362 28.52 -36.85 -4.78
N GLN A 363 29.79 -37.13 -5.11
CA GLN A 363 30.45 -38.38 -4.73
C GLN A 363 30.51 -38.60 -3.20
N LYS A 364 30.57 -37.52 -2.42
CA LYS A 364 30.57 -37.60 -0.94
C LYS A 364 29.22 -38.03 -0.37
N ASN A 365 28.09 -37.72 -1.03
CA ASN A 365 26.75 -38.02 -0.53
C ASN A 365 25.75 -38.41 -1.66
N PRO A 366 26.01 -39.51 -2.39
CA PRO A 366 25.24 -39.86 -3.59
C PRO A 366 23.79 -40.27 -3.29
N GLU A 367 23.47 -40.66 -2.06
CA GLU A 367 22.12 -41.10 -1.66
C GLU A 367 21.18 -39.95 -1.25
N LYS A 368 21.74 -38.76 -0.98
CA LYS A 368 20.96 -37.60 -0.50
C LYS A 368 20.68 -36.56 -1.57
N ASP A 369 21.36 -36.64 -2.71
CA ASP A 369 21.17 -35.70 -3.81
C ASP A 369 20.25 -36.29 -4.89
N SER A 370 19.17 -35.56 -5.18
CA SER A 370 18.24 -35.74 -6.32
C SER A 370 18.87 -35.61 -7.72
N GLY A 371 20.18 -35.84 -7.86
CA GLY A 371 20.97 -35.58 -9.07
C GLY A 371 21.14 -34.10 -9.43
N ARG A 372 20.92 -33.17 -8.47
CA ARG A 372 21.05 -31.72 -8.70
C ARG A 372 22.50 -31.33 -8.94
N GLU A 373 23.44 -31.82 -8.13
CA GLU A 373 24.85 -31.47 -8.29
C GLU A 373 25.45 -32.12 -9.54
N LEU A 374 24.98 -33.32 -9.94
CA LEU A 374 25.35 -33.92 -11.22
C LEU A 374 24.90 -33.10 -12.43
N ARG A 375 23.66 -32.59 -12.42
CA ARG A 375 23.16 -31.70 -13.50
C ARG A 375 23.99 -30.41 -13.58
N ARG A 376 24.39 -29.86 -12.43
CA ARG A 376 25.26 -28.67 -12.38
C ARG A 376 26.67 -28.96 -12.87
N ALA A 377 27.27 -30.09 -12.45
CA ALA A 377 28.56 -30.55 -12.92
C ALA A 377 28.58 -30.68 -14.46
N TYR A 378 27.58 -31.35 -15.01
CA TYR A 378 27.43 -31.51 -16.46
C TYR A 378 27.28 -30.16 -17.16
N ARG A 379 26.34 -29.31 -16.72
CA ARG A 379 26.09 -28.00 -17.33
C ARG A 379 27.36 -27.12 -17.35
N CYS A 380 28.05 -26.99 -16.22
CA CYS A 380 29.28 -26.21 -16.13
C CYS A 380 30.38 -26.73 -17.07
N TRP A 381 30.43 -28.05 -17.31
CA TRP A 381 31.36 -28.63 -18.28
C TRP A 381 31.04 -28.22 -19.70
N ILE A 382 29.75 -28.30 -20.09
CA ILE A 382 29.27 -27.91 -21.42
C ILE A 382 29.49 -26.43 -21.68
N GLU A 383 29.07 -25.56 -20.77
CA GLU A 383 29.26 -24.10 -20.86
C GLU A 383 30.75 -23.71 -20.80
N GLY A 384 31.56 -24.47 -20.07
CA GLY A 384 33.02 -24.40 -20.06
C GLY A 384 33.69 -24.94 -21.32
N GLN A 385 32.92 -25.27 -22.37
CA GLN A 385 33.40 -25.84 -23.63
C GLN A 385 34.32 -27.05 -23.42
N GLY A 386 33.99 -27.88 -22.43
CA GLY A 386 34.72 -29.09 -22.12
C GLY A 386 34.52 -30.15 -23.22
N PRO A 387 35.56 -30.93 -23.55
CA PRO A 387 35.44 -32.00 -24.53
C PRO A 387 34.41 -33.06 -24.09
N LEU A 388 33.54 -33.47 -25.02
CA LEU A 388 32.49 -34.45 -24.76
C LEU A 388 33.01 -35.89 -24.70
N ASP A 389 34.21 -36.16 -25.19
CA ASP A 389 34.88 -37.47 -25.11
C ASP A 389 35.78 -37.59 -23.88
N HIS A 390 35.87 -36.54 -23.05
CA HIS A 390 36.77 -36.51 -21.91
C HIS A 390 36.35 -37.52 -20.82
N PRO A 391 37.29 -38.30 -20.23
CA PRO A 391 36.97 -39.33 -19.24
C PRO A 391 36.12 -38.83 -18.06
N TYR A 392 36.37 -37.61 -17.59
CA TYR A 392 35.60 -36.97 -16.52
C TYR A 392 34.10 -36.82 -16.89
N ILE A 393 33.76 -36.24 -18.04
CA ILE A 393 32.35 -36.02 -18.39
C ILE A 393 31.64 -37.36 -18.67
N CYS A 394 32.37 -38.37 -19.17
CA CYS A 394 31.85 -39.73 -19.30
C CYS A 394 31.44 -40.33 -17.93
N GLN A 395 32.21 -40.06 -16.87
CA GLN A 395 31.85 -40.47 -15.50
C GLN A 395 30.62 -39.72 -14.98
N VAL A 396 30.56 -38.40 -15.21
CA VAL A 396 29.40 -37.57 -14.82
C VAL A 396 28.13 -38.05 -15.53
N ARG A 397 28.18 -38.30 -16.85
CA ARG A 397 27.05 -38.87 -17.61
C ARG A 397 26.60 -40.21 -17.05
N SER A 398 27.54 -41.11 -16.83
CA SER A 398 27.24 -42.44 -16.28
C SER A 398 26.57 -42.34 -14.91
N ALA A 399 27.00 -41.39 -14.07
CA ALA A 399 26.37 -41.11 -12.78
C ALA A 399 24.97 -40.49 -12.92
N MET A 400 24.78 -39.56 -13.87
CA MET A 400 23.46 -38.98 -14.16
C MET A 400 22.46 -40.04 -14.61
N ILE A 401 22.87 -40.92 -15.52
CA ILE A 401 22.06 -42.05 -16.01
C ILE A 401 21.67 -42.97 -14.86
N LYS A 402 22.63 -43.41 -14.04
CA LYS A 402 22.36 -44.30 -12.90
C LYS A 402 21.41 -43.65 -11.88
N THR A 403 21.61 -42.37 -11.59
CA THR A 403 20.73 -41.63 -10.65
C THR A 403 19.32 -41.51 -11.22
N ALA A 404 19.18 -41.14 -12.50
CA ALA A 404 17.89 -41.05 -13.18
C ALA A 404 17.10 -42.37 -13.20
N LEU A 405 17.79 -43.50 -13.37
CA LEU A 405 17.18 -44.85 -13.32
C LEU A 405 16.68 -45.20 -11.92
N ARG A 406 17.41 -44.83 -10.86
CA ARG A 406 17.03 -45.09 -9.46
C ARG A 406 15.79 -44.32 -9.03
N GLU A 407 15.64 -43.09 -9.49
CA GLU A 407 14.54 -42.21 -9.06
C GLU A 407 13.15 -42.66 -9.60
N GLN A 408 13.10 -43.56 -10.59
CA GLN A 408 11.88 -44.16 -11.19
C GLN A 408 10.76 -43.19 -11.61
N SER A 409 10.96 -41.88 -11.57
CA SER A 409 9.96 -40.91 -12.01
C SER A 409 9.93 -40.77 -13.54
N ALA A 410 8.74 -40.62 -14.12
CA ALA A 410 8.58 -40.42 -15.56
C ALA A 410 9.22 -39.11 -16.08
N TRP A 411 9.63 -38.20 -15.19
CA TRP A 411 10.18 -36.88 -15.50
C TRP A 411 11.70 -36.76 -15.32
N SER A 412 12.39 -37.84 -14.90
CA SER A 412 13.83 -37.80 -14.54
C SER A 412 14.80 -38.09 -15.69
N SER A 413 14.43 -37.87 -16.96
CA SER A 413 15.40 -38.08 -18.06
C SER A 413 16.60 -37.14 -17.89
N PRO A 414 17.86 -37.64 -18.02
CA PRO A 414 19.03 -36.77 -18.03
C PRO A 414 18.90 -35.69 -19.11
N ASP A 415 19.17 -34.44 -18.72
CA ASP A 415 19.12 -33.27 -19.60
C ASP A 415 20.47 -33.07 -20.29
N PHE A 416 20.73 -33.93 -21.28
CA PHE A 416 21.95 -33.84 -22.09
C PHE A 416 21.84 -32.73 -23.13
N ASP A 417 22.98 -32.11 -23.43
CA ASP A 417 23.11 -31.13 -24.51
C ASP A 417 22.80 -31.80 -25.85
N CYS A 418 22.18 -31.05 -26.78
CA CYS A 418 21.80 -31.58 -28.09
C CYS A 418 22.97 -32.13 -28.92
N ASN A 419 24.21 -31.69 -28.64
CA ASN A 419 25.42 -32.17 -29.30
C ASN A 419 26.03 -33.41 -28.61
N ASP A 420 25.48 -33.85 -27.48
CA ASP A 420 25.97 -35.01 -26.72
C ASP A 420 25.37 -36.33 -27.22
N SER A 421 25.72 -36.69 -28.47
CA SER A 421 25.25 -37.90 -29.12
C SER A 421 25.55 -39.16 -28.32
N GLU A 422 26.69 -39.20 -27.62
CA GLU A 422 27.11 -40.35 -26.81
C GLU A 422 26.29 -40.47 -25.52
N GLY A 423 25.99 -39.33 -24.86
CA GLY A 423 25.07 -39.29 -23.73
C GLY A 423 23.68 -39.79 -24.11
N HIS A 424 23.15 -39.33 -25.25
CA HIS A 424 21.86 -39.79 -25.78
C HIS A 424 21.85 -41.29 -26.10
N ARG A 425 22.90 -41.81 -26.75
CA ARG A 425 23.05 -43.25 -27.04
C ARG A 425 23.12 -44.10 -25.77
N SER A 426 23.92 -43.67 -24.80
CA SER A 426 24.09 -44.36 -23.53
C SER A 426 22.79 -44.46 -22.75
N TRP A 427 22.04 -43.35 -22.64
CA TRP A 427 20.72 -43.37 -21.99
C TRP A 427 19.72 -44.24 -22.75
N PHE A 428 19.67 -44.11 -24.08
CA PHE A 428 18.79 -44.92 -24.91
C PHE A 428 19.05 -46.42 -24.71
N ALA A 429 20.32 -46.85 -24.64
CA ALA A 429 20.67 -48.25 -24.41
C ALA A 429 20.07 -48.79 -23.10
N GLU A 430 20.13 -48.00 -22.03
CA GLU A 430 19.61 -48.37 -20.70
C GLU A 430 18.08 -48.46 -20.66
N ILE A 431 17.37 -47.60 -21.40
CA ILE A 431 15.91 -47.61 -21.44
C ILE A 431 15.33 -48.41 -22.63
N SER A 432 16.17 -49.00 -23.47
CA SER A 432 15.77 -49.63 -24.73
C SER A 432 14.77 -50.78 -24.59
N THR A 433 14.71 -51.41 -23.42
CA THR A 433 13.76 -52.49 -23.08
C THR A 433 12.35 -51.97 -22.76
N ASP A 434 12.22 -50.72 -22.31
CA ASP A 434 10.95 -50.01 -22.23
C ASP A 434 10.75 -49.22 -23.53
N HIS A 435 10.25 -49.90 -24.55
CA HIS A 435 10.16 -49.37 -25.91
C HIS A 435 9.34 -48.08 -26.02
N ARG A 436 8.32 -47.90 -25.17
CA ARG A 436 7.53 -46.66 -25.11
C ARG A 436 8.39 -45.52 -24.59
N ARG A 437 9.05 -45.70 -23.44
CA ARG A 437 9.92 -44.69 -22.83
C ARG A 437 11.10 -44.33 -23.73
N ALA A 438 11.68 -45.32 -24.40
CA ALA A 438 12.75 -45.14 -25.37
C ALA A 438 12.31 -44.24 -26.54
N TYR A 439 11.13 -44.50 -27.12
CA TYR A 439 10.55 -43.66 -28.17
C TYR A 439 10.22 -42.24 -27.68
N GLU A 440 9.57 -42.11 -26.51
CA GLU A 440 9.23 -40.81 -25.92
C GLU A 440 10.46 -39.93 -25.74
N TYR A 441 11.57 -40.50 -25.26
CA TYR A 441 12.83 -39.78 -25.10
C TYR A 441 13.42 -39.29 -26.42
N VAL A 442 13.66 -40.19 -27.38
CA VAL A 442 14.36 -39.84 -28.63
C VAL A 442 13.53 -38.91 -29.51
N HIS A 443 12.20 -39.07 -29.51
CA HIS A 443 11.30 -38.16 -30.21
C HIS A 443 11.23 -36.80 -29.50
N GLY A 444 11.13 -36.78 -28.16
CA GLY A 444 11.07 -35.54 -27.39
C GLY A 444 12.35 -34.71 -27.44
N ARG A 445 13.51 -35.36 -27.58
CA ARG A 445 14.83 -34.72 -27.69
C ARG A 445 15.32 -34.55 -29.12
N ASN A 446 14.54 -34.95 -30.11
CA ASN A 446 14.89 -34.91 -31.53
C ASN A 446 16.26 -35.54 -31.83
N VAL A 447 16.44 -36.81 -31.46
CA VAL A 447 17.68 -37.59 -31.69
C VAL A 447 17.48 -38.50 -32.91
N PRO A 448 17.81 -38.06 -34.15
CA PRO A 448 17.33 -38.71 -35.36
C PRO A 448 17.94 -40.10 -35.57
N ASP A 449 19.22 -40.27 -35.25
CA ASP A 449 19.97 -41.52 -35.41
C ASP A 449 19.36 -42.71 -34.64
N LEU A 450 18.61 -42.45 -33.56
CA LEU A 450 18.00 -43.48 -32.71
C LEU A 450 16.48 -43.59 -32.90
N LEU A 451 15.88 -42.64 -33.60
CA LEU A 451 14.42 -42.53 -33.71
C LEU A 451 13.82 -43.73 -34.45
N ASP A 452 14.44 -44.16 -35.55
CA ASP A 452 13.96 -45.31 -36.32
C ASP A 452 14.12 -46.63 -35.56
N GLN A 453 15.22 -46.77 -34.80
CA GLN A 453 15.40 -47.94 -33.93
C GLN A 453 14.31 -48.00 -32.86
N ALA A 454 13.98 -46.87 -32.22
CA ALA A 454 12.92 -46.78 -31.22
C ALA A 454 11.53 -47.04 -31.81
N ARG A 455 11.22 -46.45 -32.98
CA ARG A 455 9.96 -46.65 -33.71
C ARG A 455 9.75 -48.13 -34.02
N ASN A 456 10.74 -48.80 -34.60
CA ASN A 456 10.67 -50.20 -34.97
C ASN A 456 10.48 -51.10 -33.74
N ALA A 457 11.23 -50.86 -32.67
CA ALA A 457 11.12 -51.62 -31.42
C ALA A 457 9.74 -51.46 -30.76
N TYR A 458 9.19 -50.25 -30.73
CA TYR A 458 7.88 -50.00 -30.12
C TYR A 458 6.72 -50.54 -30.97
N ALA A 459 6.77 -50.31 -32.29
CA ALA A 459 5.80 -50.87 -33.23
C ALA A 459 5.80 -52.40 -33.22
N GLY A 460 6.98 -53.03 -33.13
CA GLY A 460 7.10 -54.49 -33.12
C GLY A 460 6.58 -55.13 -31.84
N SER A 461 6.81 -54.50 -30.69
CA SER A 461 6.41 -55.05 -29.37
C SER A 461 4.95 -54.80 -29.04
N GLU A 462 4.48 -53.56 -29.15
CA GLU A 462 3.13 -53.14 -28.75
C GLU A 462 2.43 -52.30 -29.83
N PRO A 463 2.17 -52.87 -31.03
CA PRO A 463 1.77 -52.11 -32.22
C PRO A 463 0.50 -51.27 -32.04
N HIS A 464 -0.45 -51.72 -31.20
CA HIS A 464 -1.69 -51.00 -30.90
C HIS A 464 -1.46 -49.75 -30.02
N LYS A 465 -0.54 -49.81 -29.04
CA LYS A 465 -0.19 -48.65 -28.20
C LYS A 465 0.71 -47.69 -28.97
N ALA A 466 1.68 -48.23 -29.72
CA ALA A 466 2.56 -47.47 -30.58
C ALA A 466 1.78 -46.63 -31.61
N LEU A 467 0.79 -47.24 -32.30
CA LEU A 467 -0.06 -46.51 -33.25
C LEU A 467 -0.76 -45.30 -32.61
N ARG A 468 -1.23 -45.44 -31.36
CA ARG A 468 -1.88 -44.36 -30.63
C ARG A 468 -0.91 -43.22 -30.32
N GLU A 469 0.25 -43.55 -29.75
CA GLU A 469 1.29 -42.57 -29.39
C GLU A 469 1.86 -41.85 -30.63
N PHE A 470 2.09 -42.59 -31.72
CA PHE A 470 2.56 -42.02 -32.99
C PHE A 470 1.50 -41.11 -33.63
N ALA A 471 0.23 -41.47 -33.57
CA ALA A 471 -0.86 -40.61 -34.02
C ALA A 471 -0.95 -39.33 -33.20
N ASP A 472 -0.81 -39.42 -31.87
CA ASP A 472 -0.80 -38.27 -30.97
C ASP A 472 0.36 -37.31 -31.28
N LYS A 473 1.54 -37.84 -31.62
CA LYS A 473 2.74 -37.07 -31.98
C LYS A 473 2.85 -36.73 -33.46
N GLN A 474 1.87 -37.13 -34.27
CA GLN A 474 1.85 -36.93 -35.72
C GLN A 474 3.07 -37.54 -36.45
N ASP A 475 3.61 -38.63 -35.91
CA ASP A 475 4.76 -39.35 -36.46
C ASP A 475 4.30 -40.28 -37.59
N THR A 476 4.28 -39.76 -38.82
CA THR A 476 3.75 -40.47 -40.01
C THR A 476 4.48 -41.78 -40.30
N VAL A 477 5.81 -41.80 -40.16
CA VAL A 477 6.63 -43.01 -40.35
C VAL A 477 6.32 -44.03 -39.26
N GLY A 478 6.19 -43.59 -38.00
CA GLY A 478 5.74 -44.45 -36.91
C GLY A 478 4.36 -45.06 -37.16
N ILE A 479 3.38 -44.25 -37.60
CA ILE A 479 2.02 -44.69 -37.91
C ILE A 479 2.02 -45.80 -38.96
N GLU A 480 2.82 -45.67 -40.02
CA GLU A 480 2.94 -46.68 -41.06
C GLU A 480 3.53 -47.99 -40.51
N LEU A 481 4.60 -47.91 -39.73
CA LEU A 481 5.25 -49.07 -39.11
C LEU A 481 4.31 -49.81 -38.15
N ALA A 482 3.59 -49.09 -37.28
CA ALA A 482 2.65 -49.68 -36.33
C ALA A 482 1.43 -50.30 -37.05
N THR A 483 0.96 -49.66 -38.13
CA THR A 483 -0.14 -50.17 -38.96
C THR A 483 0.28 -51.47 -39.68
N ALA A 484 1.48 -51.50 -40.25
CA ALA A 484 2.03 -52.70 -40.87
C ALA A 484 2.21 -53.85 -39.87
N ALA A 485 2.72 -53.55 -38.67
CA ALA A 485 2.87 -54.52 -37.60
C ALA A 485 1.52 -55.08 -37.09
N LEU A 486 0.47 -54.23 -37.00
CA LEU A 486 -0.90 -54.68 -36.70
C LEU A 486 -1.45 -55.61 -37.80
N ALA A 487 -1.27 -55.24 -39.07
CA ALA A 487 -1.74 -56.02 -40.21
C ALA A 487 -1.11 -57.42 -40.21
N ALA A 488 0.20 -57.49 -40.01
CA ALA A 488 0.95 -58.74 -39.91
C ALA A 488 0.49 -59.58 -38.71
N LYS A 489 0.30 -58.97 -37.53
CA LYS A 489 -0.13 -59.67 -36.32
C LYS A 489 -1.53 -60.30 -36.43
N HIS A 490 -2.43 -59.67 -37.19
CA HIS A 490 -3.84 -60.09 -37.30
C HIS A 490 -4.19 -60.79 -38.62
N GLY A 491 -3.22 -60.98 -39.53
CA GLY A 491 -3.44 -61.67 -40.81
C GLY A 491 -4.41 -60.94 -41.74
N ILE A 492 -4.46 -59.61 -41.66
CA ILE A 492 -5.34 -58.75 -42.46
C ILE A 492 -4.52 -57.79 -43.33
N SER A 493 -5.12 -57.24 -44.38
CA SER A 493 -4.42 -56.28 -45.25
C SER A 493 -4.14 -54.97 -44.51
N VAL A 494 -3.03 -54.32 -44.88
CA VAL A 494 -2.66 -52.98 -44.36
C VAL A 494 -3.79 -51.97 -44.61
N ASP A 495 -4.48 -52.06 -45.75
CA ASP A 495 -5.62 -51.21 -46.10
C ASP A 495 -6.84 -51.45 -45.20
N ALA A 496 -7.09 -52.69 -44.78
CA ALA A 496 -8.13 -53.01 -43.82
C ALA A 496 -7.82 -52.41 -42.43
N VAL A 497 -6.55 -52.44 -42.00
CA VAL A 497 -6.12 -51.78 -40.74
C VAL A 497 -6.26 -50.27 -40.85
N LYS A 498 -5.77 -49.65 -41.93
CA LYS A 498 -5.89 -48.20 -42.18
C LYS A 498 -7.35 -47.74 -42.10
N THR A 499 -8.27 -48.48 -42.72
CA THR A 499 -9.71 -48.18 -42.70
C THR A 499 -10.31 -48.22 -41.28
N LEU A 500 -9.85 -49.14 -40.43
CA LEU A 500 -10.30 -49.29 -39.04
C LEU A 500 -9.65 -48.30 -38.06
N THR A 501 -8.47 -47.77 -38.36
CA THR A 501 -7.71 -46.89 -37.47
C THR A 501 -7.90 -45.40 -37.78
N VAL A 502 -8.49 -45.05 -38.93
CA VAL A 502 -8.93 -43.68 -39.30
C VAL A 502 -9.75 -42.97 -38.19
N PRO A 503 -10.71 -43.61 -37.49
CA PRO A 503 -11.45 -42.97 -36.40
C PRO A 503 -10.61 -42.70 -35.15
N ILE A 504 -9.56 -43.48 -34.90
CA ILE A 504 -8.65 -43.33 -33.75
C ILE A 504 -7.74 -42.11 -33.94
N VAL A 505 -7.35 -41.81 -35.19
CA VAL A 505 -6.54 -40.64 -35.56
C VAL A 505 -7.39 -39.35 -35.66
N LEU A 506 -8.66 -39.45 -36.12
CA LEU A 506 -9.53 -38.29 -36.33
C LEU A 506 -10.30 -37.81 -35.07
N SER A 507 -10.47 -38.66 -34.06
CA SER A 507 -11.27 -38.31 -32.85
C SER A 507 -10.58 -37.37 -31.85
N ARG A 508 -9.29 -37.04 -32.05
CA ARG A 508 -8.54 -36.11 -31.17
C ARG A 508 -8.27 -34.72 -31.74
N LYS A 509 -8.60 -34.43 -33.01
CA LYS A 509 -8.62 -33.05 -33.54
C LYS A 509 -9.76 -32.18 -33.02
N LYS A 510 -10.60 -32.68 -32.11
CA LYS A 510 -11.78 -31.99 -31.54
C LYS A 510 -11.74 -31.83 -30.00
N ARG A 511 -10.55 -31.82 -29.39
CA ARG A 511 -10.36 -31.35 -28.01
C ARG A 511 -9.22 -30.36 -27.94
#